data_AF-A0A968Z5M5-F1
#
_entry.id   AF-A0A968Z5M5-F1
#
_cell.length_a   1.000
_cell.length_b   1.000
_cell.length_c   1.000
_cell.angle_alpha   90.00
_cell.angle_beta   90.00
_cell.angle_gamma   90.00
#
_symmetry.space_group_name_H-M   'P 1'
#
loop_
_entity.id
_entity.type
_entity.pdbx_description
1 polymer ?
#
loop_
_entity_poly.entity_id
_entity_poly.type
_entity_poly.pdbx_seq_one_letter_code
_entity_poly.pdbx_strand_id
1 'polypeptide(L)'
;LSTWVFILQDYQKTPPLPLSPTPLLPYSPSLFQGAWANYGADKFLNYGRLPGDLFMINWPICGNDYGERLGRLIETESSRREFLEEACCHSQNFAYFIQKELGQRYGLAENIFPHDKSAFALHPYYRESRRIIGQVTVTEKDILPIKDGCVAALPMTEDGEVSAIAIGNYANDHHYPGIEFPLQPKSIRWGGRWTGTPFTIPYGALVPNSIEGLLVCEKNISVSHIANGSTRLQPVVMNIGQAAGMAAALCIELNCQPHEVPIRHIQEALLTDSVAPAAAIPLYNLVPEHCDRIDWQRYYLDCPEEYPLDGNCPGQGMVSESQNCNFYQGIFRSRNYQQYSITLTKPASQGKKVWSLITTRPEINLQLQDCQDGQLISLWGRCNFSGGWLLALHGFKIHEF
;
A
#
# COMPACT_ATOMS: atom_id res chain seq x y z
N LEU A 1 2.40 16.09 8.21
CA LEU A 1 2.23 15.36 9.49
C LEU A 1 3.43 14.44 9.71
N SER A 2 3.95 14.40 10.93
CA SER A 2 5.00 13.48 11.38
C SER A 2 4.46 12.56 12.47
N THR A 3 4.83 11.29 12.46
CA THR A 3 4.39 10.31 13.46
C THR A 3 5.61 9.63 14.04
N TRP A 4 5.86 9.76 15.34
CA TRP A 4 6.89 8.95 15.98
C TRP A 4 6.29 7.58 16.29
N VAL A 5 6.57 6.62 15.42
CA VAL A 5 6.10 5.24 15.60
C VAL A 5 6.74 4.66 16.85
N PHE A 6 5.95 3.96 17.65
CA PHE A 6 6.44 3.21 18.80
C PHE A 6 5.80 1.83 18.87
N ILE A 7 6.48 0.91 19.53
CA ILE A 7 6.00 -0.45 19.75
C ILE A 7 5.53 -0.60 21.19
N LEU A 8 4.30 -1.08 21.37
CA LEU A 8 3.80 -1.58 22.64
C LEU A 8 3.95 -3.10 22.70
N GLN A 9 4.06 -3.63 23.91
CA GLN A 9 3.99 -5.05 24.20
C GLN A 9 2.87 -5.33 25.21
N ASP A 10 2.15 -6.43 25.02
CA ASP A 10 1.28 -6.99 26.04
C ASP A 10 2.05 -8.00 26.89
N TYR A 11 2.35 -7.62 28.13
CA TYR A 11 3.12 -8.45 29.05
C TYR A 11 2.28 -9.49 29.80
N GLN A 12 0.96 -9.53 29.56
CA GLN A 12 -0.03 -10.47 30.09
C GLN A 12 -0.07 -10.63 31.62
N LYS A 13 0.97 -11.25 32.21
CA LYS A 13 1.06 -11.65 33.62
C LYS A 13 1.91 -10.73 34.49
N THR A 14 2.89 -10.04 33.91
CA THR A 14 3.80 -9.16 34.66
C THR A 14 3.70 -7.76 34.08
N PRO A 15 2.91 -6.85 34.68
CA PRO A 15 2.75 -5.52 34.13
C PRO A 15 4.09 -4.79 34.05
N PRO A 16 4.38 -4.07 32.97
CA PRO A 16 5.50 -3.15 32.88
C PRO A 16 5.42 -2.05 33.94
N LEU A 17 6.52 -1.32 34.10
CA LEU A 17 6.54 -0.14 34.94
C LEU A 17 5.51 0.90 34.45
N PRO A 18 4.84 1.62 35.37
CA PRO A 18 3.94 2.71 34.99
C PRO A 18 4.68 3.76 34.17
N LEU A 19 4.10 4.10 33.03
CA LEU A 19 4.58 5.22 32.23
C LEU A 19 4.30 6.53 32.98
N SER A 20 5.14 7.53 32.76
CA SER A 20 4.95 8.89 33.27
C SER A 20 4.83 9.87 32.10
N PRO A 21 4.00 10.91 32.24
CA PRO A 21 3.88 11.94 31.22
C PRO A 21 5.20 12.70 31.06
N THR A 22 5.44 13.22 29.86
CA THR A 22 6.68 13.97 29.58
C THR A 22 6.58 15.40 30.12
N PRO A 23 7.67 15.98 30.69
CA PRO A 23 7.64 17.35 31.20
C PRO A 23 7.65 18.41 30.08
N LEU A 24 8.23 18.08 28.91
CA LEU A 24 8.34 18.99 27.76
C LEU A 24 6.97 19.33 27.14
N LEU A 25 6.08 18.34 27.10
CA LEU A 25 4.72 18.47 26.58
C LEU A 25 3.76 18.00 27.67
N PRO A 26 3.12 18.92 28.42
CA PRO A 26 2.21 18.58 29.49
C PRO A 26 1.10 17.64 29.00
N TYR A 27 0.86 16.57 29.76
CA TYR A 27 -0.15 15.60 29.40
C TYR A 27 -1.56 16.19 29.46
N SER A 28 -2.24 16.14 28.30
CA SER A 28 -3.64 16.50 28.17
C SER A 28 -4.42 15.33 27.57
N PRO A 29 -5.22 14.58 28.35
CA PRO A 29 -5.94 13.41 27.86
C PRO A 29 -6.95 13.75 26.76
N SER A 30 -7.46 14.98 26.71
CA SER A 30 -8.42 15.42 25.68
C SER A 30 -7.86 15.32 24.26
N LEU A 31 -6.54 15.39 24.08
CA LEU A 31 -5.89 15.22 22.77
C LEU A 31 -6.09 13.81 22.20
N PHE A 32 -6.28 12.82 23.08
CA PHE A 32 -6.34 11.41 22.71
C PHE A 32 -7.74 10.80 22.86
N GLN A 33 -8.68 11.57 23.41
CA GLN A 33 -10.07 11.15 23.51
C GLN A 33 -10.65 10.87 22.13
N GLY A 34 -11.31 9.72 22.01
CA GLY A 34 -11.90 9.27 20.75
C GLY A 34 -10.97 8.46 19.84
N ALA A 35 -9.71 8.22 20.25
CA ALA A 35 -8.73 7.52 19.42
C ALA A 35 -9.24 6.21 18.81
N TRP A 36 -10.04 5.45 19.57
CA TRP A 36 -10.64 4.19 19.11
C TRP A 36 -12.17 4.18 19.17
N ALA A 37 -12.82 5.35 19.16
CA ALA A 37 -14.29 5.44 19.26
C ALA A 37 -15.01 4.72 18.10
N ASN A 38 -14.45 4.78 16.89
CA ASN A 38 -15.09 4.23 15.68
C ASN A 38 -14.96 2.70 15.54
N TYR A 39 -13.97 2.09 16.18
CA TYR A 39 -13.60 0.69 15.92
C TYR A 39 -13.48 -0.17 17.19
N GLY A 40 -13.40 0.45 18.37
CA GLY A 40 -13.12 -0.22 19.64
C GLY A 40 -11.62 -0.46 19.89
N ALA A 41 -11.26 -0.60 21.16
CA ALA A 41 -9.87 -0.74 21.62
C ALA A 41 -9.18 -1.98 21.02
N ASP A 42 -9.90 -3.11 20.89
CA ASP A 42 -9.34 -4.35 20.34
C ASP A 42 -8.90 -4.17 18.90
N LYS A 43 -9.74 -3.56 18.05
CA LYS A 43 -9.38 -3.31 16.64
C LYS A 43 -8.25 -2.29 16.53
N PHE A 44 -8.26 -1.27 17.38
CA PHE A 44 -7.18 -0.29 17.47
C PHE A 44 -5.82 -0.95 17.75
N LEU A 45 -5.71 -1.74 18.82
CA LEU A 45 -4.47 -2.43 19.16
C LEU A 45 -4.05 -3.40 18.05
N ASN A 46 -5.01 -4.16 17.51
CA ASN A 46 -4.70 -5.19 16.52
C ASN A 46 -4.41 -4.64 15.11
N TYR A 47 -4.59 -3.34 14.87
CA TYR A 47 -4.32 -2.73 13.56
C TYR A 47 -2.86 -2.90 13.12
N GLY A 48 -1.92 -2.75 14.06
CA GLY A 48 -0.49 -2.92 13.84
C GLY A 48 0.10 -4.13 14.57
N ARG A 49 -0.68 -5.21 14.80
CA ARG A 49 -0.19 -6.36 15.56
C ARG A 49 0.97 -7.06 14.86
N LEU A 50 2.02 -7.30 15.63
CA LEU A 50 3.23 -8.01 15.24
C LEU A 50 3.32 -9.33 16.05
N PRO A 51 4.15 -10.29 15.60
CA PRO A 51 4.48 -11.47 16.40
C PRO A 51 5.05 -11.11 17.78
N GLY A 52 4.93 -12.02 18.75
CA GLY A 52 5.48 -11.81 20.10
C GLY A 52 4.67 -10.85 20.98
N ASP A 53 3.36 -10.72 20.72
CA ASP A 53 2.45 -9.82 21.44
C ASP A 53 2.89 -8.36 21.42
N LEU A 54 3.47 -7.96 20.29
CA LEU A 54 3.90 -6.61 19.98
C LEU A 54 2.83 -5.89 19.14
N PHE A 55 2.71 -4.58 19.31
CA PHE A 55 1.77 -3.72 18.59
C PHE A 55 2.49 -2.47 18.11
N MET A 56 2.58 -2.30 16.79
CA MET A 56 3.10 -1.09 16.18
C MET A 56 2.04 0.02 16.21
N ILE A 57 2.34 1.13 16.87
CA ILE A 57 1.44 2.27 17.00
C ILE A 57 1.84 3.38 16.03
N ASN A 58 1.05 3.51 14.98
CA ASN A 58 1.01 4.62 14.03
C ASN A 58 -0.46 4.94 13.77
N TRP A 59 -1.01 5.88 14.53
CA TRP A 59 -2.45 6.06 14.64
C TRP A 59 -2.87 7.52 14.42
N PRO A 60 -3.60 7.83 13.35
CA PRO A 60 -3.92 9.21 12.99
C PRO A 60 -5.14 9.79 13.75
N ILE A 61 -6.05 8.93 14.22
CA ILE A 61 -7.32 9.37 14.85
C ILE A 61 -7.03 9.70 16.31
N CYS A 62 -6.98 10.99 16.66
CA CYS A 62 -6.65 11.46 18.02
C CYS A 62 -5.46 10.69 18.63
N GLY A 63 -4.42 10.45 17.83
CA GLY A 63 -3.31 9.55 18.20
C GLY A 63 -1.97 10.27 18.21
N ASN A 64 -0.94 9.60 17.70
CA ASN A 64 0.45 10.05 17.74
C ASN A 64 0.91 10.80 16.48
N ASP A 65 0.01 11.20 15.59
CA ASP A 65 0.31 12.15 14.53
C ASP A 65 0.55 13.55 15.14
N TYR A 66 1.65 14.19 14.75
CA TYR A 66 2.09 15.50 15.23
C TYR A 66 2.36 16.44 14.05
N GLY A 67 1.84 17.66 14.12
CA GLY A 67 1.80 18.60 12.98
C GLY A 67 2.09 20.05 13.31
N GLU A 68 2.52 20.36 14.53
CA GLU A 68 2.63 21.75 15.00
C GLU A 68 3.81 22.50 14.36
N ARG A 69 3.49 23.55 13.59
CA ARG A 69 4.46 24.44 12.93
C ARG A 69 5.54 23.65 12.16
N LEU A 70 5.12 22.87 11.16
CA LEU A 70 6.00 22.00 10.36
C LEU A 70 7.19 22.73 9.69
N GLY A 71 7.11 24.05 9.49
CA GLY A 71 8.23 24.87 8.97
C GLY A 71 9.51 24.73 9.79
N ARG A 72 9.39 24.48 11.11
CA ARG A 72 10.51 24.26 12.03
C ARG A 72 11.48 23.18 11.58
N LEU A 73 11.01 22.20 10.79
CA LEU A 73 11.83 21.11 10.25
C LEU A 73 12.90 21.57 9.25
N ILE A 74 12.75 22.75 8.65
CA ILE A 74 13.62 23.24 7.58
C ILE A 74 14.22 24.64 7.86
N GLU A 75 13.79 25.30 8.93
CA GLU A 75 14.26 26.64 9.31
C GLU A 75 15.69 26.61 9.87
N THR A 76 15.88 25.96 11.02
CA THR A 76 17.17 25.85 11.70
C THR A 76 17.34 24.47 12.32
N GLU A 77 18.57 24.11 12.66
CA GLU A 77 18.82 22.85 13.37
C GLU A 77 18.20 22.83 14.77
N SER A 78 18.18 23.97 15.49
CA SER A 78 17.56 24.07 16.83
C SER A 78 16.06 23.85 16.75
N SER A 79 15.37 24.58 15.86
CA SER A 79 13.92 24.44 15.69
C SER A 79 13.52 23.02 15.25
N ARG A 80 14.33 22.39 14.41
CA ARG A 80 14.13 21.00 14.01
C ARG A 80 14.27 20.05 15.19
N ARG A 81 15.28 20.23 16.04
CA ARG A 81 15.50 19.40 17.23
C ARG A 81 14.35 19.53 18.22
N GLU A 82 13.92 20.76 18.51
CA GLU A 82 12.77 21.04 19.37
C GLU A 82 11.49 20.37 18.84
N PHE A 83 11.22 20.50 17.53
CA PHE A 83 10.09 19.82 16.90
C PHE A 83 10.16 18.29 17.07
N LEU A 84 11.34 17.70 16.88
CA LEU A 84 11.53 16.25 17.00
C LEU A 84 11.33 15.77 18.44
N GLU A 85 11.87 16.50 19.42
CA GLU A 85 11.67 16.21 20.84
C GLU A 85 10.18 16.29 21.21
N GLU A 86 9.49 17.34 20.76
CA GLU A 86 8.06 17.51 20.98
C GLU A 86 7.23 16.37 20.34
N ALA A 87 7.52 15.99 19.10
CA ALA A 87 6.82 14.90 18.40
C ALA A 87 7.03 13.53 19.09
N CYS A 88 8.25 13.27 19.58
CA CYS A 88 8.55 12.08 20.38
C CYS A 88 7.78 12.10 21.72
N CYS A 89 7.76 13.24 22.40
CA CYS A 89 7.04 13.43 23.66
C CYS A 89 5.52 13.26 23.49
N HIS A 90 4.94 13.78 22.41
CA HIS A 90 3.54 13.57 22.07
C HIS A 90 3.20 12.08 21.93
N SER A 91 4.07 11.33 21.25
CA SER A 91 3.90 9.88 21.08
C SER A 91 4.05 9.11 22.40
N GLN A 92 4.96 9.53 23.28
CA GLN A 92 5.08 8.97 24.63
C GLN A 92 3.85 9.28 25.50
N ASN A 93 3.29 10.48 25.41
CA ASN A 93 2.04 10.83 26.08
C ASN A 93 0.86 9.99 25.55
N PHE A 94 0.85 9.63 24.27
CA PHE A 94 -0.14 8.70 23.72
C PHE A 94 0.05 7.28 24.26
N ALA A 95 1.28 6.78 24.36
CA ALA A 95 1.57 5.50 25.02
C ALA A 95 1.09 5.47 26.48
N TYR A 96 1.32 6.56 27.22
CA TYR A 96 0.81 6.75 28.57
C TYR A 96 -0.73 6.72 28.62
N PHE A 97 -1.39 7.41 27.68
CA PHE A 97 -2.86 7.39 27.56
C PHE A 97 -3.39 5.96 27.32
N ILE A 98 -2.79 5.22 26.39
CA ILE A 98 -3.17 3.82 26.10
C ILE A 98 -3.04 2.95 27.36
N GLN A 99 -1.91 3.04 28.08
CA GLN A 99 -1.71 2.26 29.30
C GLN A 99 -2.73 2.62 30.40
N LYS A 100 -3.08 3.90 30.51
CA LYS A 100 -4.07 4.37 31.49
C LYS A 100 -5.48 3.87 31.18
N GLU A 101 -5.90 3.92 29.91
CA GLU A 101 -7.26 3.57 29.49
C GLU A 101 -7.45 2.05 29.28
N LEU A 102 -6.43 1.35 28.77
CA LEU A 102 -6.52 -0.08 28.43
C LEU A 102 -5.85 -1.00 29.47
N GLY A 103 -5.16 -0.42 30.45
CA GLY A 103 -4.58 -1.12 31.60
C GLY A 103 -3.06 -1.32 31.51
N GLN A 104 -2.45 -1.49 32.68
CA GLN A 104 -0.99 -1.57 32.85
C GLN A 104 -0.33 -2.81 32.25
N ARG A 105 -1.10 -3.77 31.72
CA ARG A 105 -0.54 -4.92 30.98
C ARG A 105 0.15 -4.50 29.68
N TYR A 106 -0.23 -3.36 29.11
CA TYR A 106 0.38 -2.79 27.92
C TYR A 106 1.46 -1.79 28.32
N GLY A 107 2.65 -1.90 27.74
CA GLY A 107 3.73 -0.92 27.96
C GLY A 107 4.62 -0.81 26.75
N LEU A 108 5.55 0.14 26.80
CA LEU A 108 6.58 0.31 25.77
C LEU A 108 7.43 -0.96 25.70
N ALA A 109 7.58 -1.51 24.50
CA ALA A 109 8.41 -2.69 24.28
C ALA A 109 9.90 -2.35 24.45
N GLU A 110 10.68 -3.31 24.92
CA GLU A 110 12.13 -3.14 25.11
C GLU A 110 12.92 -3.82 24.00
N ASN A 111 14.14 -3.33 23.72
CA ASN A 111 15.09 -3.93 22.80
C ASN A 111 14.59 -4.07 21.35
N ILE A 112 13.73 -3.14 20.89
CA ILE A 112 13.21 -3.15 19.52
C ILE A 112 14.16 -2.42 18.56
N PHE A 113 14.48 -1.15 18.84
CA PHE A 113 15.36 -0.32 18.03
C PHE A 113 16.70 -0.07 18.73
N PRO A 114 17.80 0.16 17.98
CA PRO A 114 19.15 0.23 18.53
C PRO A 114 19.48 1.61 19.15
N HIS A 115 18.69 2.04 20.14
CA HIS A 115 18.93 3.27 20.94
C HIS A 115 18.20 3.22 22.29
N ASP A 116 18.49 4.18 23.17
CA ASP A 116 18.00 4.22 24.57
C ASP A 116 16.48 4.13 24.70
N LYS A 117 15.74 4.84 23.83
CA LYS A 117 14.27 4.76 23.79
C LYS A 117 13.84 3.65 22.85
N SER A 118 14.32 2.43 23.10
CA SER A 118 14.26 1.31 22.16
C SER A 118 12.87 0.98 21.62
N ALA A 119 11.78 1.35 22.32
CA ALA A 119 10.40 1.20 21.82
C ALA A 119 10.05 2.09 20.63
N PHE A 120 10.74 3.22 20.46
CA PHE A 120 10.43 4.26 19.47
C PHE A 120 11.31 4.11 18.23
N ALA A 121 10.76 4.41 17.05
CA ALA A 121 11.54 4.43 15.81
C ALA A 121 12.73 5.41 15.90
N LEU A 122 13.75 5.23 15.06
CA LEU A 122 14.96 6.09 15.06
C LEU A 122 14.68 7.54 14.64
N HIS A 123 13.65 7.75 13.82
CA HIS A 123 13.18 9.06 13.39
C HIS A 123 11.67 8.97 13.15
N PRO A 124 10.95 10.11 13.15
CA PRO A 124 9.52 10.07 12.85
C PRO A 124 9.27 9.71 11.39
N TYR A 125 8.14 9.06 11.14
CA TYR A 125 7.60 8.84 9.82
C TYR A 125 6.94 10.14 9.32
N TYR A 126 7.35 10.62 8.15
CA TYR A 126 6.72 11.76 7.49
C TYR A 126 5.74 11.27 6.43
N ARG A 127 4.46 11.63 6.59
CA ARG A 127 3.39 11.28 5.63
C ARG A 127 3.56 12.03 4.30
N GLU A 128 3.99 13.28 4.37
CA GLU A 128 4.18 14.14 3.21
C GLU A 128 5.55 14.82 3.29
N SER A 129 6.21 14.95 2.14
CA SER A 129 7.52 15.60 2.00
C SER A 129 7.39 16.87 1.16
N ARG A 130 8.49 17.63 1.09
CA ARG A 130 8.63 18.70 0.09
C ARG A 130 8.73 18.06 -1.29
N ARG A 131 7.91 18.52 -2.22
CA ARG A 131 7.87 18.01 -3.59
C ARG A 131 8.52 18.99 -4.54
N ILE A 132 9.14 18.46 -5.59
CA ILE A 132 9.59 19.27 -6.71
C ILE A 132 8.41 19.70 -7.59
N ILE A 133 8.64 20.72 -8.40
CA ILE A 133 7.88 20.92 -9.65
C ILE A 133 8.70 20.24 -10.74
N GLY A 134 8.22 19.09 -11.19
CA GLY A 134 8.84 18.31 -12.26
C GLY A 134 8.26 18.64 -13.62
N GLN A 135 8.79 18.00 -14.65
CA GLN A 135 8.30 18.11 -16.04
C GLN A 135 6.83 17.75 -16.17
N VAL A 136 6.38 16.79 -15.36
CA VAL A 136 4.97 16.41 -15.25
C VAL A 136 4.57 16.40 -13.78
N THR A 137 3.41 16.94 -13.44
CA THR A 137 2.82 16.81 -12.09
C THR A 137 1.68 15.80 -12.15
N VAL A 138 1.80 14.67 -11.45
CA VAL A 138 0.70 13.69 -11.36
C VAL A 138 -0.44 14.28 -10.54
N THR A 139 -1.65 14.28 -11.10
CA THR A 139 -2.86 14.81 -10.49
C THR A 139 -3.81 13.68 -10.07
N GLU A 140 -4.89 14.05 -9.40
CA GLU A 140 -5.94 13.10 -9.07
C GLU A 140 -6.49 12.40 -10.32
N LYS A 141 -6.68 13.13 -11.42
CA LYS A 141 -7.27 12.58 -12.66
C LYS A 141 -6.44 11.43 -13.24
N ASP A 142 -5.12 11.50 -13.07
CA ASP A 142 -4.18 10.50 -13.59
C ASP A 142 -4.20 9.18 -12.80
N ILE A 143 -4.86 9.17 -11.64
CA ILE A 143 -4.99 7.98 -10.79
C ILE A 143 -6.44 7.48 -10.67
N LEU A 144 -7.37 8.10 -11.40
CA LEU A 144 -8.77 7.69 -11.48
C LEU A 144 -8.95 6.66 -12.60
N PRO A 145 -9.97 5.78 -12.51
CA PRO A 145 -10.27 4.87 -13.58
C PRO A 145 -10.70 5.64 -14.83
N ILE A 146 -10.26 5.16 -15.99
CA ILE A 146 -10.79 5.61 -17.29
C ILE A 146 -12.30 5.33 -17.28
N LYS A 147 -13.06 6.16 -17.98
CA LYS A 147 -14.51 5.98 -18.15
C LYS A 147 -14.81 4.54 -18.60
N ASP A 148 -15.73 3.88 -17.91
CA ASP A 148 -16.17 2.49 -18.15
C ASP A 148 -15.06 1.43 -17.98
N GLY A 149 -13.91 1.79 -17.38
CA GLY A 149 -12.78 0.89 -17.10
C GLY A 149 -12.48 0.70 -15.61
N CYS A 150 -11.45 -0.11 -15.32
CA CYS A 150 -10.95 -0.38 -13.98
C CYS A 150 -9.44 -0.14 -13.83
N VAL A 151 -8.85 0.59 -14.77
CA VAL A 151 -7.45 1.05 -14.76
C VAL A 151 -7.40 2.54 -15.07
N ALA A 152 -6.34 3.23 -14.64
CA ALA A 152 -6.10 4.63 -15.02
C ALA A 152 -5.44 4.73 -16.40
N ALA A 153 -5.53 5.90 -17.03
CA ALA A 153 -4.88 6.16 -18.31
C ALA A 153 -3.36 6.06 -18.22
N LEU A 154 -2.71 5.59 -19.29
CA LEU A 154 -1.26 5.64 -19.40
C LEU A 154 -0.80 7.08 -19.63
N PRO A 155 0.24 7.56 -18.95
CA PRO A 155 0.74 8.91 -19.14
C PRO A 155 1.56 8.99 -20.43
N MET A 156 1.25 9.96 -21.27
CA MET A 156 1.88 10.15 -22.58
C MET A 156 2.82 11.36 -22.59
N THR A 157 3.92 11.27 -23.33
CA THR A 157 4.75 12.43 -23.69
C THR A 157 4.07 13.25 -24.80
N GLU A 158 4.57 14.46 -25.05
CA GLU A 158 4.11 15.28 -26.18
C GLU A 158 4.35 14.59 -27.55
N ASP A 159 5.38 13.75 -27.63
CA ASP A 159 5.73 12.97 -28.81
C ASP A 159 4.91 11.67 -28.98
N GLY A 160 3.96 11.41 -28.07
CA GLY A 160 3.07 10.25 -28.14
C GLY A 160 3.66 8.96 -27.58
N GLU A 161 4.71 9.03 -26.77
CA GLU A 161 5.30 7.86 -26.11
C GLU A 161 4.71 7.63 -24.71
N VAL A 162 4.59 6.37 -24.29
CA VAL A 162 4.20 6.05 -22.90
C VAL A 162 5.35 6.39 -21.95
N SER A 163 5.08 7.24 -20.96
CA SER A 163 6.08 7.73 -20.01
C SER A 163 6.13 6.97 -18.67
N ALA A 164 5.32 5.91 -18.52
CA ALA A 164 5.19 5.13 -17.29
C ALA A 164 6.50 4.42 -16.90
N ILE A 165 6.91 4.55 -15.63
CA ILE A 165 8.11 3.88 -15.08
C ILE A 165 7.88 3.14 -13.75
N ALA A 166 6.70 3.29 -13.15
CA ALA A 166 6.34 2.60 -11.91
C ALA A 166 4.82 2.43 -11.83
N ILE A 167 4.38 1.29 -11.31
CA ILE A 167 2.97 1.01 -11.06
C ILE A 167 2.62 1.32 -9.60
N GLY A 168 1.45 1.91 -9.39
CA GLY A 168 0.84 2.07 -8.08
C GLY A 168 -0.61 1.57 -8.05
N ASN A 169 -1.05 1.16 -6.87
CA ASN A 169 -2.44 0.82 -6.59
C ASN A 169 -2.71 1.15 -5.11
N TYR A 170 -3.43 2.24 -4.87
CA TYR A 170 -3.91 2.56 -3.54
C TYR A 170 -5.06 3.57 -3.61
N ALA A 171 -6.08 3.35 -2.79
CA ALA A 171 -7.17 4.31 -2.67
C ALA A 171 -6.61 5.62 -2.13
N ASN A 172 -7.14 6.74 -2.59
CA ASN A 172 -6.64 8.02 -2.15
C ASN A 172 -6.99 8.25 -0.68
N ASP A 173 -5.96 8.28 0.16
CA ASP A 173 -6.08 8.11 1.60
C ASP A 173 -5.52 9.34 2.32
N HIS A 174 -6.36 10.38 2.37
CA HIS A 174 -6.09 11.62 3.07
C HIS A 174 -6.91 11.71 4.36
N HIS A 175 -6.22 11.81 5.49
CA HIS A 175 -6.82 11.99 6.82
C HIS A 175 -6.24 13.25 7.45
N TYR A 176 -7.10 14.20 7.78
CA TYR A 176 -6.72 15.42 8.51
C TYR A 176 -7.62 15.57 9.73
N PRO A 177 -7.06 15.84 10.92
CA PRO A 177 -7.87 16.08 12.11
C PRO A 177 -8.89 17.20 11.86
N GLY A 178 -10.17 16.88 12.03
CA GLY A 178 -11.28 17.84 11.89
C GLY A 178 -11.68 18.21 10.45
N ILE A 179 -11.08 17.61 9.41
CA ILE A 179 -11.47 17.85 8.02
C ILE A 179 -11.76 16.51 7.33
N GLU A 180 -12.99 16.35 6.86
CA GLU A 180 -13.39 15.24 6.00
C GLU A 180 -13.41 15.70 4.55
N PHE A 181 -12.62 15.04 3.70
CA PHE A 181 -12.67 15.25 2.25
C PHE A 181 -13.65 14.24 1.65
N PRO A 182 -14.80 14.66 1.09
CA PRO A 182 -15.68 13.77 0.35
C PRO A 182 -14.97 13.39 -0.96
N LEU A 183 -14.12 12.38 -0.90
CA LEU A 183 -13.50 11.84 -2.09
C LEU A 183 -14.56 11.02 -2.83
N GLN A 184 -14.64 11.18 -4.16
CA GLN A 184 -15.37 10.22 -5.00
C GLN A 184 -14.94 8.79 -4.64
N PRO A 185 -15.77 7.76 -4.86
CA PRO A 185 -15.32 6.37 -4.78
C PRO A 185 -14.21 6.14 -5.81
N LYS A 186 -12.97 6.45 -5.43
CA LYS A 186 -11.73 6.21 -6.16
C LYS A 186 -11.30 4.75 -6.08
N SER A 187 -12.05 4.01 -5.28
CA SER A 187 -11.83 2.62 -5.00
C SER A 187 -12.64 1.78 -5.96
N ILE A 188 -11.99 0.79 -6.53
CA ILE A 188 -12.62 -0.28 -7.30
C ILE A 188 -12.69 -1.54 -6.46
N ARG A 189 -13.55 -2.49 -6.84
CA ARG A 189 -13.51 -3.83 -6.25
C ARG A 189 -12.51 -4.69 -6.99
N TRP A 190 -11.53 -5.19 -6.24
CA TRP A 190 -10.56 -6.17 -6.69
C TRP A 190 -10.22 -7.11 -5.56
N GLY A 191 -10.07 -8.42 -5.83
CA GLY A 191 -9.65 -9.34 -4.77
C GLY A 191 -10.68 -9.54 -3.66
N GLY A 192 -11.97 -9.24 -3.90
CA GLY A 192 -12.99 -9.25 -2.83
C GLY A 192 -12.87 -8.07 -1.84
N ARG A 193 -12.06 -7.06 -2.16
CA ARG A 193 -11.83 -5.86 -1.32
C ARG A 193 -11.99 -4.59 -2.16
N TRP A 194 -12.16 -3.47 -1.47
CA TRP A 194 -12.00 -2.16 -2.09
C TRP A 194 -10.51 -1.82 -2.11
N THR A 195 -10.00 -1.42 -3.27
CA THR A 195 -8.62 -0.98 -3.47
C THR A 195 -8.59 0.22 -4.39
N GLY A 196 -7.45 0.89 -4.54
CA GLY A 196 -7.30 1.94 -5.54
C GLY A 196 -7.39 1.43 -6.97
N THR A 197 -7.58 2.35 -7.90
CA THR A 197 -7.38 2.06 -9.32
C THR A 197 -5.88 1.85 -9.57
N PRO A 198 -5.44 0.83 -10.32
CA PRO A 198 -4.08 0.76 -10.79
C PRO A 198 -3.74 1.95 -11.69
N PHE A 199 -2.64 2.61 -11.39
CA PHE A 199 -2.13 3.76 -12.12
C PHE A 199 -0.62 3.65 -12.28
N THR A 200 -0.03 4.56 -13.04
CA THR A 200 1.41 4.60 -13.26
C THR A 200 2.00 5.97 -12.95
N ILE A 201 3.27 6.00 -12.56
CA ILE A 201 4.03 7.23 -12.38
C ILE A 201 4.83 7.51 -13.65
N PRO A 202 4.68 8.69 -14.27
CA PRO A 202 5.49 9.08 -15.41
C PRO A 202 6.91 9.46 -14.99
N TYR A 203 7.89 9.21 -15.84
CA TYR A 203 9.29 9.54 -15.59
C TYR A 203 9.50 11.04 -15.34
N GLY A 204 8.80 11.92 -16.08
CA GLY A 204 8.85 13.37 -15.89
C GLY A 204 8.43 13.86 -14.50
N ALA A 205 7.75 13.04 -13.68
CA ALA A 205 7.46 13.38 -12.29
C ALA A 205 8.70 13.31 -11.37
N LEU A 206 9.76 12.62 -11.81
CA LEU A 206 11.02 12.48 -11.07
C LEU A 206 12.05 13.55 -11.48
N VAL A 207 11.87 14.19 -12.65
CA VAL A 207 12.81 15.13 -13.26
C VAL A 207 12.38 16.58 -12.95
N PRO A 208 13.18 17.37 -12.20
CA PRO A 208 12.89 18.78 -11.93
C PRO A 208 12.93 19.66 -13.18
N ASN A 209 12.04 20.66 -13.25
CA ASN A 209 12.03 21.61 -14.38
C ASN A 209 13.22 22.58 -14.43
N SER A 210 13.85 22.85 -13.28
CA SER A 210 14.78 23.96 -13.14
C SER A 210 16.17 23.56 -12.64
N ILE A 211 16.43 22.26 -12.48
CA ILE A 211 17.69 21.75 -11.91
C ILE A 211 18.19 20.60 -12.76
N GLU A 212 19.35 20.79 -13.37
CA GLU A 212 20.05 19.76 -14.14
C GLU A 212 20.74 18.73 -13.22
N GLY A 213 20.98 17.53 -13.73
CA GLY A 213 21.67 16.46 -13.00
C GLY A 213 20.96 15.90 -11.77
N LEU A 214 19.72 16.34 -11.46
CA LEU A 214 18.96 15.91 -10.29
C LEU A 214 17.80 14.99 -10.68
N LEU A 215 17.70 13.86 -10.00
CA LEU A 215 16.51 13.02 -9.95
C LEU A 215 15.98 12.98 -8.52
N VAL A 216 14.67 13.00 -8.36
CA VAL A 216 14.03 12.78 -7.06
C VAL A 216 13.18 11.51 -7.09
N CYS A 217 13.02 10.89 -5.93
CA CYS A 217 12.22 9.68 -5.76
C CYS A 217 11.36 9.77 -4.48
N GLU A 218 10.68 8.69 -4.13
CA GLU A 218 9.84 8.60 -2.91
C GLU A 218 8.76 9.69 -2.89
N LYS A 219 8.54 10.38 -1.76
CA LYS A 219 7.49 11.41 -1.60
C LYS A 219 7.91 12.77 -2.15
N ASN A 220 9.10 12.88 -2.75
CA ASN A 220 9.61 14.13 -3.29
C ASN A 220 9.23 14.36 -4.75
N ILE A 221 8.69 13.35 -5.43
CA ILE A 221 8.24 13.43 -6.84
C ILE A 221 7.14 14.48 -7.02
N SER A 222 7.00 14.94 -8.26
CA SER A 222 6.02 15.96 -8.62
C SER A 222 4.61 15.38 -8.70
N VAL A 223 3.85 15.59 -7.63
CA VAL A 223 2.45 15.16 -7.52
C VAL A 223 1.61 16.24 -6.86
N SER A 224 0.34 16.34 -7.27
CA SER A 224 -0.64 17.15 -6.59
C SER A 224 -0.86 16.63 -5.17
N HIS A 225 -1.33 17.51 -4.28
CA HIS A 225 -1.67 17.12 -2.92
C HIS A 225 -2.63 15.93 -2.90
N ILE A 226 -3.66 15.94 -3.75
CA ILE A 226 -4.64 14.86 -3.80
C ILE A 226 -4.02 13.57 -4.36
N ALA A 227 -3.18 13.60 -5.38
CA ALA A 227 -2.55 12.38 -5.91
C ALA A 227 -1.60 11.71 -4.89
N ASN A 228 -0.91 12.53 -4.08
CA ASN A 228 0.05 12.07 -3.08
C ASN A 228 -0.51 11.03 -2.11
N GLY A 229 -1.82 11.07 -1.82
CA GLY A 229 -2.51 10.10 -0.96
C GLY A 229 -2.41 8.66 -1.47
N SER A 230 -2.24 8.47 -2.78
CA SER A 230 -2.11 7.16 -3.43
C SER A 230 -0.67 6.81 -3.81
N THR A 231 0.17 7.80 -4.13
CA THR A 231 1.54 7.55 -4.63
C THR A 231 2.57 7.32 -3.54
N ARG A 232 2.29 7.73 -2.29
CA ARG A 232 3.26 7.71 -1.16
C ARG A 232 3.41 6.36 -0.43
N LEU A 233 2.79 5.31 -0.93
CA LEU A 233 2.76 3.99 -0.26
C LEU A 233 4.04 3.23 -0.54
N GLN A 234 4.51 2.44 0.43
CA GLN A 234 5.84 1.80 0.36
C GLN A 234 6.08 1.02 -0.94
N PRO A 235 5.13 0.20 -1.44
CA PRO A 235 5.32 -0.49 -2.72
C PRO A 235 5.55 0.45 -3.91
N VAL A 236 4.81 1.57 -3.96
CA VAL A 236 4.91 2.55 -5.05
C VAL A 236 6.24 3.29 -4.97
N VAL A 237 6.64 3.74 -3.78
CA VAL A 237 7.90 4.48 -3.62
C VAL A 237 9.13 3.59 -3.86
N MET A 238 9.06 2.30 -3.57
CA MET A 238 10.13 1.35 -3.91
C MET A 238 10.27 1.23 -5.45
N ASN A 239 9.16 1.12 -6.17
CA ASN A 239 9.18 1.10 -7.64
C ASN A 239 9.74 2.42 -8.22
N ILE A 240 9.32 3.57 -7.67
CA ILE A 240 9.86 4.89 -8.06
C ILE A 240 11.38 4.95 -7.80
N GLY A 241 11.83 4.46 -6.64
CA GLY A 241 13.25 4.44 -6.28
C GLY A 241 14.07 3.56 -7.22
N GLN A 242 13.54 2.39 -7.59
CA GLN A 242 14.16 1.52 -8.59
C GLN A 242 14.29 2.21 -9.95
N ALA A 243 13.20 2.81 -10.45
CA ALA A 243 13.21 3.55 -11.70
C ALA A 243 14.19 4.73 -11.69
N ALA A 244 14.23 5.49 -10.60
CA ALA A 244 15.18 6.60 -10.44
C ALA A 244 16.63 6.14 -10.47
N GLY A 245 16.95 5.04 -9.77
CA GLY A 245 18.29 4.45 -9.78
C GLY A 245 18.70 3.93 -11.17
N MET A 246 17.77 3.25 -11.85
CA MET A 246 17.96 2.77 -13.21
C MET A 246 18.22 3.92 -14.19
N ALA A 247 17.40 4.98 -14.13
CA ALA A 247 17.58 6.17 -14.94
C ALA A 247 18.92 6.87 -14.68
N ALA A 248 19.34 6.98 -13.42
CA ALA A 248 20.62 7.57 -13.06
C ALA A 248 21.81 6.79 -13.65
N ALA A 249 21.75 5.45 -13.63
CA ALA A 249 22.78 4.60 -14.25
C ALA A 249 22.83 4.81 -15.78
N LEU A 250 21.67 4.80 -16.44
CA LEU A 250 21.57 5.05 -17.89
C LEU A 250 22.06 6.45 -18.29
N CYS A 251 21.81 7.48 -17.47
CA CYS A 251 22.34 8.83 -17.71
C CYS A 251 23.88 8.83 -17.76
N ILE A 252 24.53 8.08 -16.87
CA ILE A 252 25.99 7.95 -16.86
C ILE A 252 26.48 7.17 -18.09
N GLU A 253 25.84 6.04 -18.40
CA GLU A 253 26.23 5.19 -19.54
C GLU A 253 26.08 5.89 -20.89
N LEU A 254 24.99 6.65 -21.06
CA LEU A 254 24.69 7.39 -22.28
C LEU A 254 25.32 8.79 -22.30
N ASN A 255 25.96 9.20 -21.19
CA ASN A 255 26.51 10.54 -20.99
C ASN A 255 25.48 11.64 -21.31
N CYS A 256 24.30 11.55 -20.71
CA CYS A 256 23.20 12.49 -20.89
C CYS A 256 22.63 12.97 -19.54
N GLN A 257 21.89 14.07 -19.57
CA GLN A 257 21.16 14.57 -18.41
C GLN A 257 19.91 13.74 -18.12
N PRO A 258 19.37 13.79 -16.89
CA PRO A 258 18.12 13.11 -16.54
C PRO A 258 16.92 13.47 -17.43
N HIS A 259 16.87 14.66 -18.01
CA HIS A 259 15.79 15.07 -18.91
C HIS A 259 15.99 14.59 -20.36
N GLU A 260 17.16 14.04 -20.70
CA GLU A 260 17.54 13.61 -22.05
C GLU A 260 17.51 12.09 -22.21
N VAL A 261 17.42 11.33 -21.11
CA VAL A 261 17.45 9.87 -21.17
C VAL A 261 16.20 9.34 -21.88
N PRO A 262 16.34 8.48 -22.90
CA PRO A 262 15.19 7.88 -23.57
C PRO A 262 14.38 7.02 -22.62
N ILE A 263 13.08 7.31 -22.49
CA ILE A 263 12.19 6.62 -21.55
C ILE A 263 12.14 5.12 -21.86
N ARG A 264 12.15 4.75 -23.15
CA ARG A 264 12.18 3.35 -23.57
C ARG A 264 13.37 2.59 -23.00
N HIS A 265 14.56 3.22 -22.90
CA HIS A 265 15.72 2.57 -22.31
C HIS A 265 15.52 2.28 -20.82
N ILE A 266 14.89 3.21 -20.09
CA ILE A 266 14.54 2.99 -18.68
C ILE A 266 13.55 1.83 -18.55
N GLN A 267 12.49 1.83 -19.36
CA GLN A 267 11.46 0.78 -19.34
C GLN A 267 12.04 -0.60 -19.66
N GLU A 268 12.86 -0.71 -20.71
CA GLU A 268 13.52 -1.97 -21.07
C GLU A 268 14.45 -2.48 -19.96
N ALA A 269 15.26 -1.60 -19.38
CA ALA A 269 16.14 -1.96 -18.28
C ALA A 269 15.36 -2.43 -17.03
N LEU A 270 14.23 -1.77 -16.73
CA LEU A 270 13.32 -2.20 -15.65
C LEU A 270 12.66 -3.56 -15.92
N LEU A 271 12.16 -3.80 -17.14
CA LEU A 271 11.46 -5.03 -17.52
C LEU A 271 12.39 -6.26 -17.52
N THR A 272 13.65 -6.04 -17.89
CA THR A 272 14.68 -7.08 -18.11
C THR A 272 15.70 -7.21 -16.98
N ASP A 273 15.57 -6.42 -15.90
CA ASP A 273 16.42 -6.56 -14.70
C ASP A 273 16.39 -8.01 -14.19
N SER A 274 17.57 -8.62 -14.09
CA SER A 274 17.71 -10.03 -13.72
C SER A 274 17.51 -10.31 -12.23
N VAL A 275 17.59 -9.27 -11.38
CA VAL A 275 17.53 -9.38 -9.92
C VAL A 275 16.15 -8.98 -9.41
N ALA A 276 15.61 -7.88 -9.92
CA ALA A 276 14.34 -7.30 -9.51
C ALA A 276 13.56 -6.78 -10.72
N PRO A 277 13.04 -7.65 -11.60
CA PRO A 277 12.26 -7.20 -12.75
C PRO A 277 11.02 -6.40 -12.29
N ALA A 278 10.79 -5.26 -12.94
CA ALA A 278 9.63 -4.41 -12.71
C ALA A 278 8.67 -4.47 -13.91
N ALA A 279 7.53 -3.77 -13.79
CA ALA A 279 6.55 -3.60 -14.86
C ALA A 279 6.19 -2.11 -14.98
N ALA A 280 5.86 -1.68 -16.20
CA ALA A 280 5.45 -0.31 -16.51
C ALA A 280 3.95 -0.20 -16.76
N ILE A 281 3.31 -1.26 -17.26
CA ILE A 281 1.89 -1.33 -17.61
C ILE A 281 1.14 -2.17 -16.57
N PRO A 282 0.10 -1.64 -15.90
CA PRO A 282 -0.61 -2.37 -14.87
C PRO A 282 -1.66 -3.31 -15.47
N LEU A 283 -1.29 -4.59 -15.65
CA LEU A 283 -2.17 -5.65 -16.12
C LEU A 283 -2.51 -6.63 -14.99
N TYR A 284 -3.79 -6.92 -14.77
CA TYR A 284 -4.26 -7.75 -13.65
C TYR A 284 -3.95 -9.24 -13.82
N ASN A 285 -4.00 -9.75 -15.05
CA ASN A 285 -3.75 -11.16 -15.36
C ASN A 285 -2.28 -11.45 -15.71
N LEU A 286 -1.41 -10.43 -15.73
CA LEU A 286 -0.01 -10.59 -16.08
C LEU A 286 0.86 -10.75 -14.84
N VAL A 287 1.03 -12.00 -14.40
CA VAL A 287 1.89 -12.31 -13.25
C VAL A 287 3.38 -12.36 -13.63
N PRO A 288 4.30 -12.14 -12.67
CA PRO A 288 5.75 -12.13 -12.93
C PRO A 288 6.28 -13.42 -13.57
N GLU A 289 5.59 -14.56 -13.38
CA GLU A 289 5.97 -15.86 -13.95
C GLU A 289 5.45 -16.09 -15.38
N HIS A 290 4.65 -15.18 -15.94
CA HIS A 290 4.09 -15.35 -17.29
C HIS A 290 5.22 -15.32 -18.34
N CYS A 291 5.24 -16.29 -19.27
CA CYS A 291 6.30 -16.40 -20.28
C CYS A 291 6.38 -15.15 -21.17
N ASP A 292 5.22 -14.64 -21.57
CA ASP A 292 5.12 -13.47 -22.46
C ASP A 292 5.02 -12.14 -21.69
N ARG A 293 5.45 -12.10 -20.42
CA ARG A 293 5.30 -10.90 -19.57
C ARG A 293 5.95 -9.67 -20.19
N ILE A 294 7.14 -9.84 -20.78
CA ILE A 294 7.89 -8.72 -21.36
C ILE A 294 7.22 -8.29 -22.66
N ASP A 295 6.75 -9.25 -23.47
CA ASP A 295 6.12 -8.97 -24.75
C ASP A 295 4.82 -8.18 -24.58
N TRP A 296 3.99 -8.54 -23.60
CA TRP A 296 2.79 -7.75 -23.29
C TRP A 296 3.10 -6.35 -22.77
N GLN A 297 4.15 -6.20 -21.97
CA GLN A 297 4.58 -4.88 -21.50
C GLN A 297 5.05 -4.02 -22.67
N ARG A 298 5.90 -4.56 -23.56
CA ARG A 298 6.38 -3.87 -24.76
C ARG A 298 5.25 -3.49 -25.69
N TYR A 299 4.34 -4.43 -25.94
CA TYR A 299 3.18 -4.21 -26.80
C TYR A 299 2.36 -3.00 -26.38
N TYR A 300 1.98 -2.89 -25.11
CA TYR A 300 1.19 -1.73 -24.65
C TYR A 300 2.01 -0.46 -24.44
N LEU A 301 3.34 -0.57 -24.34
CA LEU A 301 4.22 0.59 -24.43
C LEU A 301 4.34 1.12 -25.87
N ASP A 302 4.16 0.28 -26.89
CA ASP A 302 4.25 0.61 -28.32
C ASP A 302 2.88 0.94 -28.95
N CYS A 303 1.81 0.33 -28.43
CA CYS A 303 0.43 0.46 -28.87
C CYS A 303 -0.49 0.87 -27.70
N PRO A 304 -0.29 2.07 -27.10
CA PRO A 304 -1.04 2.51 -25.92
C PRO A 304 -2.55 2.68 -26.17
N GLU A 305 -2.96 2.90 -27.41
CA GLU A 305 -4.37 2.95 -27.83
C GLU A 305 -5.10 1.62 -27.67
N GLU A 306 -4.36 0.51 -27.63
CA GLU A 306 -4.89 -0.84 -27.43
C GLU A 306 -4.95 -1.24 -25.93
N TYR A 307 -4.51 -0.36 -25.04
CA TYR A 307 -4.47 -0.64 -23.60
C TYR A 307 -5.88 -0.96 -23.04
N PRO A 308 -6.08 -2.15 -22.45
CA PRO A 308 -7.42 -2.65 -22.15
C PRO A 308 -8.06 -1.93 -20.95
N LEU A 309 -9.32 -1.52 -21.12
CA LEU A 309 -10.09 -0.84 -20.07
C LEU A 309 -10.33 -1.73 -18.84
N ASP A 310 -10.36 -3.04 -19.01
CA ASP A 310 -10.50 -4.01 -17.91
C ASP A 310 -9.15 -4.43 -17.29
N GLY A 311 -8.05 -3.91 -17.82
CA GLY A 311 -6.69 -4.18 -17.39
C GLY A 311 -6.23 -5.63 -17.64
N ASN A 312 -6.88 -6.41 -18.50
CA ASN A 312 -6.45 -7.78 -18.82
C ASN A 312 -5.84 -7.86 -20.22
N CYS A 313 -4.63 -8.39 -20.34
CA CYS A 313 -4.07 -8.72 -21.64
C CYS A 313 -4.76 -9.97 -22.25
N PRO A 314 -4.78 -10.13 -23.58
CA PRO A 314 -5.27 -11.36 -24.21
C PRO A 314 -4.54 -12.62 -23.71
N GLY A 315 -5.25 -13.75 -23.68
CA GLY A 315 -4.71 -15.06 -23.32
C GLY A 315 -5.07 -15.52 -21.90
N GLN A 316 -4.94 -16.82 -21.64
CA GLN A 316 -5.11 -17.37 -20.30
C GLN A 316 -3.80 -17.20 -19.52
N GLY A 317 -3.85 -16.51 -18.38
CA GLY A 317 -2.71 -16.40 -17.50
C GLY A 317 -2.19 -17.80 -17.12
N MET A 318 -0.90 -18.05 -17.27
CA MET A 318 -0.30 -19.27 -16.75
C MET A 318 -0.51 -19.33 -15.24
N VAL A 319 -1.20 -20.39 -14.81
CA VAL A 319 -1.46 -20.64 -13.41
C VAL A 319 -0.29 -21.41 -12.83
N SER A 320 0.75 -20.71 -12.40
CA SER A 320 1.85 -21.35 -11.66
C SER A 320 1.31 -21.94 -10.36
N GLU A 321 1.48 -23.25 -10.17
CA GLU A 321 1.08 -23.94 -8.95
C GLU A 321 1.81 -23.31 -7.76
N SER A 322 1.05 -22.74 -6.83
CA SER A 322 1.65 -22.08 -5.68
C SER A 322 2.12 -23.14 -4.68
N GLN A 323 3.42 -23.20 -4.38
CA GLN A 323 4.01 -24.22 -3.50
C GLN A 323 3.46 -24.28 -2.06
N ASN A 324 2.70 -23.27 -1.63
CA ASN A 324 2.10 -23.19 -0.30
C ASN A 324 0.56 -23.07 -0.37
N CYS A 325 -0.12 -23.92 -1.13
CA CYS A 325 -1.58 -23.94 -1.17
C CYS A 325 -2.14 -25.27 -0.66
N ASN A 326 -3.37 -25.24 -0.15
CA ASN A 326 -4.11 -26.44 0.23
C ASN A 326 -5.34 -26.59 -0.66
N PHE A 327 -5.75 -27.84 -0.86
CA PHE A 327 -7.00 -28.16 -1.52
C PHE A 327 -8.18 -27.89 -0.58
N TYR A 328 -9.20 -27.23 -1.14
CA TYR A 328 -10.47 -26.98 -0.47
C TYR A 328 -11.63 -27.39 -1.37
N GLN A 329 -12.68 -27.91 -0.74
CA GLN A 329 -13.97 -28.17 -1.40
C GLN A 329 -15.08 -27.65 -0.49
N GLY A 330 -16.14 -27.11 -1.08
CA GLY A 330 -17.25 -26.57 -0.31
C GLY A 330 -18.40 -26.06 -1.15
N ILE A 331 -19.45 -25.63 -0.45
CA ILE A 331 -20.67 -25.11 -1.05
C ILE A 331 -20.53 -23.60 -1.24
N PHE A 332 -20.60 -23.15 -2.50
CA PHE A 332 -20.50 -21.76 -2.89
C PHE A 332 -21.80 -20.99 -2.63
N ARG A 333 -21.66 -19.70 -2.27
CA ARG A 333 -22.75 -18.72 -2.28
C ARG A 333 -22.23 -17.36 -2.71
N SER A 334 -22.98 -16.68 -3.56
CA SER A 334 -22.76 -15.31 -4.02
C SER A 334 -23.79 -14.38 -3.42
N ARG A 335 -23.35 -13.25 -2.84
CA ARG A 335 -24.25 -12.16 -2.45
C ARG A 335 -24.30 -11.04 -3.48
N ASN A 336 -23.16 -10.78 -4.13
CA ASN A 336 -22.97 -9.75 -5.14
C ASN A 336 -21.62 -10.00 -5.83
N TYR A 337 -21.30 -9.20 -6.85
CA TYR A 337 -20.00 -9.19 -7.52
C TYR A 337 -18.84 -9.08 -6.51
N GLN A 338 -17.92 -10.05 -6.55
CA GLN A 338 -16.79 -10.19 -5.62
C GLN A 338 -17.18 -10.24 -4.13
N GLN A 339 -18.40 -10.64 -3.82
CA GLN A 339 -18.89 -10.91 -2.46
C GLN A 339 -19.29 -12.38 -2.34
N TYR A 340 -18.28 -13.23 -2.37
CA TYR A 340 -18.45 -14.69 -2.38
C TYR A 340 -18.18 -15.29 -1.01
N SER A 341 -18.80 -16.43 -0.75
CA SER A 341 -18.52 -17.25 0.42
C SER A 341 -18.53 -18.72 0.08
N ILE A 342 -17.82 -19.50 0.89
CA ILE A 342 -17.75 -20.95 0.76
C ILE A 342 -17.95 -21.60 2.13
N THR A 343 -18.87 -22.56 2.20
CA THR A 343 -19.00 -23.44 3.36
C THR A 343 -18.17 -24.68 3.11
N LEU A 344 -17.05 -24.81 3.82
CA LEU A 344 -16.11 -25.89 3.55
C LEU A 344 -16.71 -27.26 3.91
N THR A 345 -16.50 -28.22 3.02
CA THR A 345 -16.76 -29.66 3.21
C THR A 345 -15.44 -30.45 3.28
N LYS A 346 -14.35 -29.93 2.67
CA LYS A 346 -12.99 -30.46 2.82
C LYS A 346 -11.97 -29.32 3.01
N PRO A 347 -10.94 -29.53 3.86
CA PRO A 347 -10.72 -30.71 4.71
C PRO A 347 -11.68 -30.75 5.91
N ALA A 348 -12.03 -31.95 6.40
CA ALA A 348 -12.98 -32.12 7.51
C ALA A 348 -12.57 -31.38 8.80
N SER A 349 -11.27 -31.14 8.99
CA SER A 349 -10.71 -30.38 10.11
C SER A 349 -11.19 -28.94 10.22
N GLN A 350 -11.68 -28.34 9.12
CA GLN A 350 -12.22 -26.98 9.13
C GLN A 350 -13.69 -26.92 9.54
N GLY A 351 -14.36 -28.06 9.73
CA GLY A 351 -15.79 -28.16 10.01
C GLY A 351 -16.67 -27.50 8.94
N LYS A 352 -17.96 -27.29 9.24
CA LYS A 352 -18.90 -26.54 8.37
C LYS A 352 -18.73 -25.01 8.52
N LYS A 353 -17.49 -24.53 8.65
CA LYS A 353 -17.19 -23.11 8.80
C LYS A 353 -17.44 -22.39 7.48
N VAL A 354 -18.08 -21.22 7.56
CA VAL A 354 -18.27 -20.31 6.42
C VAL A 354 -17.07 -19.39 6.31
N TRP A 355 -16.49 -19.31 5.13
CA TRP A 355 -15.36 -18.44 4.81
C TRP A 355 -15.76 -17.44 3.75
N SER A 356 -15.31 -16.19 3.88
CA SER A 356 -15.33 -15.24 2.77
C SER A 356 -14.37 -15.76 1.69
N LEU A 357 -14.86 -15.96 0.47
CA LEU A 357 -14.06 -16.46 -0.65
C LEU A 357 -13.60 -15.28 -1.49
N ILE A 358 -12.29 -15.16 -1.69
CA ILE A 358 -11.68 -14.06 -2.45
C ILE A 358 -10.66 -14.58 -3.47
N THR A 359 -10.39 -13.83 -4.54
CA THR A 359 -9.33 -14.15 -5.49
C THR A 359 -8.79 -12.89 -6.17
N THR A 360 -7.47 -12.82 -6.33
CA THR A 360 -6.78 -11.78 -7.12
C THR A 360 -6.49 -12.26 -8.54
N ARG A 361 -7.12 -13.35 -8.99
CA ARG A 361 -6.94 -13.95 -10.31
C ARG A 361 -8.16 -13.62 -11.18
N PRO A 362 -8.04 -12.79 -12.24
CA PRO A 362 -9.16 -12.45 -13.11
C PRO A 362 -9.93 -13.68 -13.61
N GLU A 363 -9.21 -14.72 -14.01
CA GLU A 363 -9.76 -15.97 -14.54
C GLU A 363 -10.61 -16.74 -13.51
N ILE A 364 -10.17 -16.81 -12.25
CA ILE A 364 -10.95 -17.43 -11.18
C ILE A 364 -12.16 -16.56 -10.85
N ASN A 365 -12.00 -15.23 -10.86
CA ASN A 365 -13.12 -14.33 -10.61
C ASN A 365 -14.20 -14.45 -11.69
N LEU A 366 -13.83 -14.67 -12.96
CA LEU A 366 -14.79 -14.97 -14.03
C LEU A 366 -15.53 -16.29 -13.75
N GLN A 367 -14.80 -17.36 -13.43
CA GLN A 367 -15.41 -18.66 -13.10
C GLN A 367 -16.34 -18.60 -11.88
N LEU A 368 -16.01 -17.77 -10.88
CA LEU A 368 -16.86 -17.55 -9.70
C LEU A 368 -18.16 -16.79 -10.03
N GLN A 369 -18.15 -15.94 -11.07
CA GLN A 369 -19.38 -15.26 -11.53
C GLN A 369 -20.34 -16.22 -12.21
N ASP A 370 -19.82 -17.26 -12.87
CA ASP A 370 -20.62 -18.29 -13.53
C ASP A 370 -21.18 -19.34 -12.55
N CYS A 371 -20.74 -19.31 -11.28
CA CYS A 371 -21.21 -20.23 -10.26
C CYS A 371 -22.60 -19.88 -9.74
N GLN A 372 -23.43 -20.91 -9.56
CA GLN A 372 -24.75 -20.79 -8.95
C GLN A 372 -24.69 -21.04 -7.44
N ASP A 373 -25.59 -20.37 -6.71
CA ASP A 373 -25.76 -20.57 -5.29
C ASP A 373 -26.05 -22.03 -4.94
N GLY A 374 -25.29 -22.57 -3.98
CA GLY A 374 -25.43 -23.96 -3.56
C GLY A 374 -24.58 -24.95 -4.35
N GLN A 375 -23.88 -24.53 -5.42
CA GLN A 375 -22.99 -25.42 -6.16
C GLN A 375 -21.80 -25.86 -5.31
N LEU A 376 -21.39 -27.12 -5.52
CA LEU A 376 -20.15 -27.65 -4.97
C LEU A 376 -18.98 -27.19 -5.84
N ILE A 377 -18.03 -26.50 -5.24
CA ILE A 377 -16.81 -26.04 -5.90
C ILE A 377 -15.58 -26.63 -5.21
N SER A 378 -14.49 -26.79 -5.96
CA SER A 378 -13.17 -27.07 -5.40
C SER A 378 -12.12 -26.14 -5.95
N LEU A 379 -11.12 -25.83 -5.14
CA LEU A 379 -10.03 -24.91 -5.49
C LEU A 379 -8.79 -25.19 -4.65
N TRP A 380 -7.67 -24.68 -5.11
CA TRP A 380 -6.44 -24.59 -4.32
C TRP A 380 -6.26 -23.16 -3.83
N GLY A 381 -5.96 -23.01 -2.55
CA GLY A 381 -5.95 -21.70 -1.91
C GLY A 381 -5.22 -21.64 -0.58
N ARG A 382 -5.37 -20.49 0.10
CA ARG A 382 -4.81 -20.24 1.44
C ARG A 382 -5.84 -19.58 2.35
N CYS A 383 -6.03 -20.15 3.54
CA CYS A 383 -6.84 -19.52 4.58
C CYS A 383 -6.05 -18.40 5.28
N ASN A 384 -6.66 -17.25 5.45
CA ASN A 384 -6.25 -16.25 6.42
C ASN A 384 -7.17 -16.31 7.64
N PHE A 385 -6.69 -16.92 8.72
CA PHE A 385 -7.48 -17.14 9.93
C PHE A 385 -7.85 -15.84 10.64
N SER A 386 -6.94 -14.87 10.69
CA SER A 386 -7.18 -13.57 11.32
C SER A 386 -8.25 -12.76 10.60
N GLY A 387 -8.27 -12.83 9.27
CA GLY A 387 -9.26 -12.13 8.44
C GLY A 387 -10.52 -12.93 8.12
N GLY A 388 -10.54 -14.24 8.40
CA GLY A 388 -11.69 -15.10 8.12
C GLY A 388 -11.99 -15.31 6.62
N TRP A 389 -10.97 -15.22 5.76
CA TRP A 389 -11.13 -15.39 4.31
C TRP A 389 -10.25 -16.51 3.73
N LEU A 390 -10.74 -17.14 2.66
CA LEU A 390 -10.04 -18.11 1.84
C LEU A 390 -9.67 -17.45 0.51
N LEU A 391 -8.37 -17.36 0.22
CA LEU A 391 -7.85 -16.86 -1.05
C LEU A 391 -7.74 -18.01 -2.04
N ALA A 392 -8.54 -17.98 -3.11
CA ALA A 392 -8.45 -18.92 -4.21
C ALA A 392 -7.35 -18.51 -5.20
N LEU A 393 -6.47 -19.47 -5.52
CA LEU A 393 -5.25 -19.25 -6.30
C LEU A 393 -5.24 -20.00 -7.62
N HIS A 394 -5.73 -21.25 -7.64
CA HIS A 394 -5.76 -22.07 -8.86
C HIS A 394 -6.67 -23.31 -8.74
N GLY A 395 -6.74 -24.08 -9.84
CA GLY A 395 -7.39 -25.40 -9.88
C GLY A 395 -8.88 -25.34 -9.52
N PHE A 396 -9.52 -24.23 -9.85
CA PHE A 396 -10.94 -24.01 -9.64
C PHE A 396 -11.75 -24.97 -10.51
N LYS A 397 -12.71 -25.67 -9.91
CA LYS A 397 -13.63 -26.58 -10.59
C LYS A 397 -15.02 -26.46 -10.00
N ILE A 398 -16.01 -26.34 -10.88
CA ILE A 398 -17.43 -26.48 -10.57
C ILE A 398 -17.75 -27.96 -10.72
N HIS A 399 -18.37 -28.56 -9.70
CA HIS A 399 -18.82 -29.95 -9.76
C HIS A 399 -20.28 -29.95 -10.18
N GLU A 400 -20.59 -30.64 -11.28
CA GLU A 400 -21.98 -30.96 -11.63
C GLU A 400 -22.56 -31.92 -10.59
N PHE A 401 -23.86 -31.78 -10.31
CA PHE A 401 -24.58 -32.61 -9.34
C PHE A 401 -24.77 -34.04 -9.82
#